data_AF-A0A4Y2H359-F1
#
_entry.id   AF-A0A4Y2H359-F1
#
_cell.length_a   1.000
_cell.length_b   1.000
_cell.length_c   1.000
_cell.angle_alpha   90.00
_cell.angle_beta   90.00
_cell.angle_gamma   90.00
#
_symmetry.space_group_name_H-M   'P 1'
#
loop_
_entity.id
_entity.type
_entity.pdbx_description
1 polymer ?
#
loop_
_entity_poly.entity_id
_entity_poly.type
_entity_poly.pdbx_seq_one_letter_code
_entity_poly.pdbx_strand_id
1 'polypeptide(L)'
;MATGGCSNDLNKFCYICGELAIKKQQRNITDFVKKLYFDYFDVKLGDQDKSWAPHIVCCICVEELKQWLSGKQKSLRFGIPMIWREPSNHSDDCYFCSLNVLGFNAKNRKGIVYPNIPSTMLPVPHSPGIPIPKPPEKLKDISSDSEEEDDGSDDDFNAGGSNDPQLFSQSELNDLVRDLGFLKNSAELLGSRLNEKA
;
A
#
# COMPACT_ATOMS: atom_id res chain seq x y z
N MET A 1 0.32 -29.19 -11.94
CA MET A 1 1.32 -28.15 -11.62
C MET A 1 0.54 -26.88 -11.34
N ALA A 2 0.47 -26.42 -10.09
CA ALA A 2 -0.34 -25.27 -9.75
C ALA A 2 0.31 -24.01 -10.32
N THR A 3 -0.23 -23.52 -11.42
CA THR A 3 -0.05 -22.15 -11.91
C THR A 3 -0.88 -21.22 -11.00
N GLY A 4 -0.47 -21.11 -9.74
CA GLY A 4 -1.20 -20.33 -8.74
C GLY A 4 -0.37 -19.13 -8.35
N GLY A 5 -0.70 -17.95 -8.87
CA GLY A 5 -0.13 -16.70 -8.37
C GLY A 5 -0.47 -16.47 -6.90
N CYS A 6 0.15 -15.45 -6.29
CA CYS A 6 -0.08 -15.13 -4.89
C CYS A 6 -1.56 -14.80 -4.61
N SER A 7 -2.06 -15.19 -3.42
CA SER A 7 -3.41 -14.83 -2.98
C SER A 7 -3.59 -13.33 -2.76
N ASN A 8 -2.50 -12.63 -2.44
CA ASN A 8 -2.45 -11.18 -2.31
C ASN A 8 -1.66 -10.57 -3.47
N ASP A 9 -2.15 -9.42 -3.92
CA ASP A 9 -1.38 -8.53 -4.80
C ASP A 9 -0.13 -8.01 -4.06
N LEU A 10 1.04 -8.21 -4.65
CA LEU A 10 2.34 -7.81 -4.11
C LEU A 10 2.43 -6.29 -3.98
N ASN A 11 1.78 -5.54 -4.86
CA ASN A 11 1.76 -4.08 -4.85
C ASN A 11 0.84 -3.51 -3.74
N LYS A 12 0.34 -4.34 -2.84
CA LYS A 12 -0.20 -3.89 -1.55
C LYS A 12 0.88 -3.70 -0.48
N PHE A 13 2.12 -4.13 -0.72
CA PHE A 13 3.20 -4.09 0.26
C PHE A 13 4.31 -3.13 -0.20
N CYS A 14 4.88 -2.39 0.75
CA CYS A 14 6.00 -1.52 0.48
C CYS A 14 7.28 -2.33 0.26
N TYR A 15 8.00 -2.08 -0.84
CA TYR A 15 9.29 -2.71 -1.10
C TYR A 15 10.33 -2.44 0.00
N ILE A 16 10.38 -1.23 0.57
CA ILE A 16 11.42 -0.83 1.53
C ILE A 16 11.18 -1.38 2.94
N CYS A 17 9.95 -1.33 3.45
CA CYS A 17 9.64 -1.74 4.83
C CYS A 17 8.85 -3.05 4.95
N GLY A 18 8.33 -3.61 3.85
CA GLY A 18 7.51 -4.82 3.87
C GLY A 18 6.10 -4.66 4.43
N GLU A 19 5.74 -3.48 4.93
CA GLU A 19 4.42 -3.21 5.52
C GLU A 19 3.34 -2.99 4.46
N LEU A 20 2.08 -3.21 4.85
CA LEU A 20 0.90 -2.92 4.03
C LEU A 20 0.82 -1.42 3.68
N ALA A 21 0.94 -1.13 2.39
CA ALA A 21 0.78 0.19 1.79
C ALA A 21 -0.66 0.34 1.24
N ILE A 22 -1.47 1.12 1.95
CA ILE A 22 -2.83 1.50 1.50
C ILE A 22 -2.72 2.32 0.21
N LYS A 23 -3.62 2.12 -0.77
CA LYS A 23 -3.56 2.76 -2.11
C LYS A 23 -3.16 4.24 -2.09
N LYS A 24 -3.82 5.09 -1.29
CA LYS A 24 -3.51 6.53 -1.17
C LYS A 24 -2.07 6.84 -0.71
N GLN A 25 -1.45 5.90 0.00
CA GLN A 25 -0.09 5.99 0.52
C GLN A 25 0.94 5.28 -0.37
N GLN A 26 0.54 4.72 -1.51
CA GLN A 26 1.47 4.08 -2.43
C GLN A 26 2.19 5.15 -3.27
N ARG A 27 3.45 4.89 -3.59
CA ARG A 27 4.29 5.71 -4.46
C ARG A 27 5.03 4.80 -5.41
N ASN A 28 5.23 5.28 -6.63
CA ASN A 28 6.04 4.59 -7.62
C ASN A 28 7.52 4.65 -7.26
N ILE A 29 8.27 3.63 -7.67
CA ILE A 29 9.72 3.59 -7.48
C ILE A 29 10.40 4.36 -8.62
N THR A 30 10.49 5.68 -8.45
CA THR A 30 11.17 6.59 -9.38
C THR A 30 12.70 6.46 -9.27
N ASP A 31 13.44 6.98 -10.26
CA ASP A 31 14.91 6.99 -10.18
C ASP A 31 15.42 7.85 -9.01
N PHE A 32 14.67 8.87 -8.61
CA PHE A 32 14.93 9.63 -7.39
C PHE A 32 14.82 8.74 -6.15
N VAL A 33 13.76 7.94 -6.02
CA VAL A 33 13.60 6.98 -4.91
C VAL A 33 14.73 5.95 -4.91
N LYS A 34 15.10 5.39 -6.08
CA LYS A 34 16.23 4.45 -6.18
C LYS A 34 17.54 5.07 -5.71
N LYS A 35 17.77 6.34 -6.05
CA LYS A 35 18.96 7.08 -5.63
C LYS A 35 18.99 7.31 -4.13
N LEU A 36 17.89 7.83 -3.55
CA LEU A 36 17.75 8.00 -2.10
C LEU A 36 17.95 6.69 -1.34
N TYR A 37 17.35 5.61 -1.84
CA TYR A 37 17.50 4.27 -1.29
C TYR A 37 18.96 3.84 -1.28
N PHE A 38 19.66 4.02 -2.40
CA PHE A 38 21.09 3.70 -2.49
C PHE A 38 21.94 4.56 -1.54
N ASP A 39 21.71 5.87 -1.49
CA ASP A 39 22.47 6.76 -0.62
C ASP A 39 22.30 6.44 0.87
N TYR A 40 21.13 5.91 1.26
CA TYR A 40 20.87 5.52 2.65
C TYR A 40 21.36 4.10 2.97
N PHE A 41 20.99 3.11 2.16
CA PHE A 41 21.25 1.70 2.47
C PHE A 41 22.55 1.16 1.88
N ASP A 42 23.23 1.93 1.02
CA ASP A 42 24.42 1.52 0.25
C ASP A 42 24.20 0.25 -0.59
N VAL A 43 22.94 0.01 -0.99
CA VAL A 43 22.50 -1.14 -1.78
C VAL A 43 21.60 -0.64 -2.89
N LYS A 44 21.75 -1.18 -4.10
CA LYS A 44 20.88 -0.82 -5.22
C LYS A 44 19.50 -1.44 -5.02
N LEU A 45 18.46 -0.66 -5.27
CA LEU A 45 17.08 -1.15 -5.28
C LEU A 45 16.91 -2.10 -6.48
N GLY A 46 16.76 -3.39 -6.18
CA GLY A 46 16.75 -4.47 -7.16
C GLY A 46 15.36 -5.07 -7.40
N ASP A 47 15.34 -6.13 -8.21
CA ASP A 47 14.20 -7.02 -8.42
C ASP A 47 12.91 -6.36 -8.95
N GLN A 48 13.01 -5.17 -9.52
CA GLN A 48 11.89 -4.43 -10.11
C GLN A 48 11.44 -4.99 -11.47
N ASP A 49 12.13 -6.03 -11.97
CA ASP A 49 11.74 -6.84 -13.11
C ASP A 49 11.13 -8.19 -12.66
N LYS A 50 11.06 -8.45 -11.36
CA LYS A 50 10.66 -9.74 -10.80
C LYS A 50 9.23 -9.69 -10.31
N SER A 51 8.42 -10.63 -10.80
CA SER A 51 7.01 -10.78 -10.40
C SER A 51 6.80 -11.19 -8.94
N TRP A 52 7.86 -11.60 -8.24
CA TRP A 52 7.82 -11.99 -6.82
C TRP A 52 8.21 -10.87 -5.86
N ALA A 53 8.58 -9.68 -6.34
CA ALA A 53 8.89 -8.51 -5.51
C ALA A 53 7.83 -7.41 -5.66
N PRO A 54 7.61 -6.56 -4.64
CA PRO A 54 6.75 -5.39 -4.80
C PRO A 54 7.38 -4.34 -5.72
N HIS A 55 6.54 -3.65 -6.50
CA HIS A 55 6.95 -2.58 -7.42
C HIS A 55 6.57 -1.18 -6.91
N ILE A 56 6.16 -1.10 -5.65
CA ILE A 56 5.67 0.13 -5.00
C ILE A 56 6.34 0.33 -3.65
N VAL A 57 6.39 1.57 -3.21
CA VAL A 57 6.85 1.95 -1.86
C VAL A 57 5.77 2.76 -1.16
N CYS A 58 5.76 2.78 0.16
CA CYS A 58 4.85 3.64 0.91
C CYS A 58 5.39 5.07 1.02
N CYS A 59 4.51 6.06 1.07
CA CYS A 59 4.85 7.48 1.20
C CYS A 59 5.70 7.74 2.45
N ILE A 60 5.46 7.00 3.53
CA ILE A 60 6.22 7.10 4.78
C ILE A 60 7.71 6.79 4.54
N CYS A 61 8.05 5.73 3.80
CA CYS A 61 9.45 5.41 3.52
C CYS A 61 10.11 6.49 2.66
N VAL A 62 9.40 7.01 1.67
CA VAL A 62 9.89 8.09 0.81
C VAL A 62 10.10 9.38 1.61
N GLU A 63 9.15 9.74 2.47
CA GLU A 63 9.23 10.91 3.34
C GLU A 63 10.36 10.80 4.36
N GLU A 64 10.54 9.65 5.03
CA GLU A 64 11.65 9.44 5.97
C GLU A 64 13.01 9.58 5.25
N LEU A 65 13.14 9.07 4.02
CA LEU A 65 14.35 9.25 3.20
C LEU A 65 14.57 10.72 2.80
N LYS A 66 13.53 11.44 2.36
CA LYS A 66 13.59 12.88 2.03
C LYS A 66 13.95 13.72 3.27
N GLN A 67 13.39 13.39 4.44
CA GLN A 67 13.68 14.07 5.71
C GLN A 67 15.09 13.78 6.19
N TRP A 68 15.59 12.56 6.02
CA TRP A 68 17.00 12.24 6.27
C TRP A 68 17.93 13.04 5.35
N LEU A 69 17.63 13.08 4.04
CA LEU A 69 18.46 13.80 3.07
C LEU A 69 18.56 15.30 3.41
N SER A 70 17.43 15.92 3.76
CA SER A 70 17.37 17.33 4.18
C SER A 70 17.95 17.59 5.59
N GLY A 71 18.32 16.55 6.32
CA GLY A 71 18.84 16.64 7.69
C GLY A 71 17.78 16.97 8.75
N LYS A 72 16.49 16.96 8.38
CA LYS A 72 15.36 17.14 9.32
C LYS A 72 15.20 15.93 10.24
N GLN A 73 15.50 14.74 9.72
CA GLN A 73 15.46 13.49 10.47
C GLN A 73 16.86 12.86 10.52
N LYS A 74 17.20 12.27 11.67
CA LYS A 74 18.52 11.64 11.86
C LYS A 74 18.64 10.32 11.11
N SER A 75 17.59 9.50 11.11
CA SER A 75 17.59 8.17 10.52
C SER A 75 16.17 7.68 10.27
N LEU A 76 16.04 6.70 9.38
CA LEU A 76 14.91 5.79 9.31
C LEU A 76 14.87 4.91 10.57
N ARG A 77 13.79 4.12 10.70
CA ARG A 77 13.58 3.19 11.82
C ARG A 77 14.50 1.96 11.77
N PHE A 78 15.07 1.69 10.61
CA PHE A 78 15.93 0.53 10.35
C PHE A 78 17.09 0.92 9.43
N GLY A 79 18.19 0.19 9.56
CA GLY A 79 19.39 0.39 8.76
C GLY A 79 19.57 -0.66 7.65
N ILE A 80 18.83 -1.77 7.72
CA ILE A 80 18.72 -2.73 6.62
C ILE A 80 17.22 -2.78 6.25
N PRO A 81 16.87 -2.55 4.98
CA PRO A 81 15.49 -2.58 4.53
C PRO A 81 14.97 -4.02 4.45
N MET A 82 13.70 -4.17 4.13
CA MET A 82 13.11 -5.47 3.81
C MET A 82 13.89 -6.11 2.65
N ILE A 83 14.29 -7.37 2.79
CA ILE A 83 14.96 -8.13 1.73
C ILE A 83 13.99 -9.15 1.17
N TRP A 84 13.79 -9.09 -0.14
CA TRP A 84 12.92 -9.99 -0.88
C TRP A 84 13.75 -11.10 -1.53
N ARG A 85 13.23 -12.32 -1.52
CA ARG A 85 13.78 -13.47 -2.25
C ARG A 85 12.64 -14.18 -2.95
N GLU A 86 12.97 -14.91 -4.02
CA GLU A 86 11.99 -15.73 -4.70
C GLU A 86 11.45 -16.82 -3.76
N PRO A 87 10.13 -16.91 -3.56
CA PRO A 87 9.54 -17.93 -2.71
C PRO A 87 9.69 -19.32 -3.35
N SER A 88 10.06 -20.32 -2.55
CA SER A 88 10.18 -21.70 -3.02
C SER A 88 8.81 -22.31 -3.34
N ASN A 89 7.76 -21.84 -2.67
CA ASN A 89 6.38 -22.25 -2.86
C ASN A 89 5.41 -21.17 -2.30
N HIS A 90 4.11 -21.32 -2.59
CA HIS A 90 3.06 -20.40 -2.11
C HIS A 90 2.32 -20.88 -0.85
N SER A 91 2.68 -22.02 -0.27
CA SER A 91 2.01 -22.59 0.90
C SER A 91 2.60 -22.11 2.23
N ASP A 92 3.93 -22.09 2.37
CA ASP A 92 4.61 -21.76 3.62
C ASP A 92 5.78 -20.79 3.44
N ASP A 93 6.35 -20.69 2.24
CA ASP A 93 7.52 -19.85 1.92
C ASP A 93 7.15 -18.62 1.09
N CYS A 94 5.90 -18.14 1.12
CA CYS A 94 5.49 -16.93 0.38
C CYS A 94 4.91 -15.88 1.31
N TYR A 95 5.65 -14.78 1.49
CA TYR A 95 5.30 -13.68 2.40
C TYR A 95 3.90 -13.13 2.13
N PHE A 96 3.57 -12.95 0.86
CA PHE A 96 2.28 -12.42 0.44
C PHE A 96 1.14 -13.39 0.74
N CYS A 97 1.34 -14.70 0.56
CA CYS A 97 0.30 -15.69 0.81
C CYS A 97 0.10 -15.95 2.31
N SER A 98 1.17 -15.85 3.11
CA SER A 98 1.12 -16.04 4.56
C SER A 98 0.40 -14.92 5.31
N LEU A 99 0.15 -13.77 4.67
CA LEU A 99 -0.46 -12.61 5.30
C LEU A 99 -1.98 -12.53 5.04
N ASN A 100 -2.77 -12.53 6.11
CA ASN A 100 -4.19 -12.16 6.01
C ASN A 100 -4.34 -10.64 6.15
N VAL A 101 -4.44 -9.95 5.01
CA VAL A 101 -4.60 -8.48 4.98
C VAL A 101 -6.04 -8.02 4.72
N LEU A 102 -7.01 -8.95 4.65
CA LEU A 102 -8.41 -8.61 4.43
C LEU A 102 -8.98 -7.88 5.67
N GLY A 103 -9.68 -6.77 5.43
CA GLY A 103 -10.27 -5.95 6.51
C GLY A 103 -9.30 -4.97 7.18
N PHE A 104 -8.02 -4.95 6.79
CA PHE A 104 -7.08 -3.96 7.27
C PHE A 104 -7.15 -2.65 6.46
N ASN A 105 -7.07 -1.54 7.18
CA ASN A 105 -7.09 -0.17 6.69
C ASN A 105 -6.03 0.66 7.44
N ALA A 106 -5.90 1.94 7.07
CA ALA A 106 -4.91 2.84 7.66
C ALA A 106 -4.98 2.94 9.20
N LYS A 107 -6.17 2.77 9.80
CA LYS A 107 -6.39 2.88 11.26
C LYS A 107 -5.97 1.62 12.01
N ASN A 108 -6.21 0.43 11.46
CA ASN A 108 -6.00 -0.85 12.16
C ASN A 108 -4.81 -1.68 11.64
N ARG A 109 -4.09 -1.24 10.59
CA ARG A 109 -2.95 -1.98 10.01
C ARG A 109 -1.81 -2.32 10.98
N LYS A 110 -1.71 -1.60 12.12
CA LYS A 110 -0.73 -1.90 13.17
C LYS A 110 -0.96 -3.26 13.83
N GLY A 111 -2.16 -3.83 13.70
CA GLY A 111 -2.48 -5.17 14.20
C GLY A 111 -2.06 -6.30 13.25
N ILE A 112 -1.49 -5.99 12.08
CA ILE A 112 -0.97 -7.01 11.16
C ILE A 112 0.30 -7.60 11.78
N VAL A 113 0.31 -8.93 11.90
CA VAL A 113 1.50 -9.67 12.32
C VAL A 113 2.26 -10.08 11.06
N TYR A 114 3.48 -9.58 10.93
CA TYR A 114 4.35 -9.90 9.81
C TYR A 114 5.20 -11.14 10.13
N PRO A 115 5.11 -12.21 9.33
CA PRO A 115 5.82 -13.46 9.61
C PRO A 115 7.30 -13.34 9.24
N ASN A 116 8.14 -14.09 9.95
CA ASN A 116 9.54 -14.28 9.61
C ASN A 116 9.68 -15.62 8.86
N ILE A 117 9.88 -15.57 7.54
CA ILE A 117 9.94 -16.75 6.67
C ILE A 117 11.21 -16.74 5.80
N PRO A 118 11.67 -17.87 5.25
CA PRO A 118 12.93 -17.93 4.52
C PRO A 118 13.03 -17.02 3.29
N SER A 119 11.93 -16.82 2.57
CA SER A 119 11.86 -15.95 1.39
C SER A 119 11.89 -14.46 1.70
N THR A 120 11.77 -14.03 2.96
CA THR A 120 11.85 -12.61 3.32
C THR A 120 12.65 -12.38 4.60
N MET A 121 13.55 -11.40 4.56
CA MET A 121 14.15 -10.89 5.79
C MET A 121 13.47 -9.57 6.16
N LEU A 122 12.88 -9.54 7.35
CA LEU A 122 12.28 -8.34 7.92
C LEU A 122 13.34 -7.23 8.08
N PRO A 123 12.93 -5.94 8.03
CA PRO A 123 13.86 -4.83 8.24
C PRO A 123 14.60 -4.94 9.56
N VAL A 124 15.90 -4.64 9.55
CA VAL A 124 16.76 -4.77 10.74
C VAL A 124 17.03 -3.38 11.33
N PRO A 125 16.71 -3.15 12.62
CA PRO A 125 16.98 -1.90 13.30
C PRO A 125 18.45 -1.49 13.25
N HIS A 126 18.71 -0.19 13.36
CA HIS A 126 20.07 0.32 13.54
C HIS A 126 20.72 -0.26 14.81
N SER A 127 22.01 -0.54 14.71
CA SER A 127 22.83 -1.05 15.81
C SER A 127 24.28 -0.58 15.59
N PRO A 128 25.21 -0.80 16.53
CA PRO A 128 26.62 -0.44 16.29
C PRO A 128 27.24 -1.08 15.04
N GLY A 129 26.73 -2.25 14.61
CA GLY A 129 27.13 -2.90 13.36
C GLY A 129 26.37 -2.42 12.11
N ILE A 130 25.31 -1.63 12.28
CA ILE A 130 24.48 -1.06 11.20
C ILE A 130 24.35 0.45 11.48
N PRO A 131 25.43 1.22 11.23
CA PRO A 131 25.46 2.64 11.56
C PRO A 131 24.49 3.44 10.70
N ILE A 132 24.16 4.65 11.17
CA ILE A 132 23.34 5.58 10.42
C ILE A 132 24.21 6.28 9.37
N PRO A 133 23.83 6.26 8.08
CA PRO A 133 24.57 6.93 7.01
C PRO A 133 24.48 8.45 7.13
N LYS A 134 25.51 9.16 6.65
CA LYS A 134 25.50 10.62 6.57
C LYS A 134 24.87 11.08 5.25
N PRO A 135 23.92 12.04 5.26
CA PRO A 135 23.36 12.57 4.03
C PRO A 135 24.43 13.17 3.11
N PRO A 136 24.40 12.88 1.80
CA PRO A 136 25.32 13.49 0.84
C PRO A 136 25.04 15.00 0.67
N GLU A 137 26.11 15.81 0.65
CA GLU A 137 26.00 17.28 0.56
C GLU A 137 25.39 17.75 -0.76
N LYS A 138 25.68 17.05 -1.87
CA LYS A 138 25.32 17.46 -3.24
C LYS A 138 23.85 17.31 -3.59
N LEU A 139 23.07 16.64 -2.76
CA LEU A 139 21.68 16.26 -3.07
C LEU A 139 20.63 17.10 -2.36
N LYS A 140 21.03 17.95 -1.42
CA LYS A 140 20.11 18.77 -0.63
C LYS A 140 19.27 19.72 -1.50
N ASP A 141 19.82 20.16 -2.63
CA ASP A 141 19.16 21.10 -3.55
C ASP A 141 18.14 20.44 -4.49
N ILE A 142 18.07 19.10 -4.57
CA ILE A 142 17.15 18.37 -5.46
C ILE A 142 15.83 17.99 -4.74
N SER A 143 15.71 18.29 -3.45
CA SER A 143 14.48 18.02 -2.67
C SER A 143 13.23 18.76 -3.18
N SER A 144 13.37 19.60 -4.21
CA SER A 144 12.30 20.42 -4.81
C SER A 144 11.80 19.89 -6.16
N ASP A 145 12.10 18.63 -6.53
CA ASP A 145 11.40 18.02 -7.66
C ASP A 145 9.98 17.69 -7.21
N SER A 146 9.04 18.49 -7.71
CA SER A 146 7.60 18.37 -7.50
C SER A 146 7.13 17.03 -8.08
N GLU A 147 7.28 15.96 -7.32
CA GLU A 147 6.43 14.79 -7.50
C GLU A 147 5.02 15.30 -7.26
N GLU A 148 4.18 15.26 -8.30
CA GLU A 148 2.78 15.63 -8.24
C GLU A 148 2.20 15.03 -6.96
N GLU A 149 1.90 15.92 -6.02
CA GLU A 149 0.89 15.62 -5.03
C GLU A 149 -0.34 15.34 -5.87
N ASP A 150 -0.68 14.05 -6.02
CA ASP A 150 -2.08 13.67 -6.08
C ASP A 150 -2.68 14.15 -4.76
N ASP A 151 -2.91 15.46 -4.70
CA ASP A 151 -3.91 16.08 -3.87
C ASP A 151 -5.19 15.44 -4.36
N GLY A 152 -5.44 14.25 -3.82
CA GLY A 152 -6.73 13.62 -3.84
C GLY A 152 -7.64 14.58 -3.09
N SER A 153 -8.07 15.61 -3.83
CA SER A 153 -9.26 16.38 -3.54
C SER A 153 -10.28 15.37 -3.07
N ASP A 154 -10.88 15.66 -1.94
CA ASP A 154 -11.94 14.88 -1.34
C ASP A 154 -13.23 15.03 -2.17
N ASP A 155 -13.12 14.84 -3.49
CA ASP A 155 -14.20 14.87 -4.46
C ASP A 155 -14.54 13.44 -4.87
N ASP A 156 -14.80 12.61 -3.87
CA ASP A 156 -15.78 11.54 -4.04
C ASP A 156 -17.15 12.07 -3.61
N PHE A 157 -17.53 13.26 -4.10
CA PHE A 157 -18.89 13.73 -4.31
C PHE A 157 -18.82 14.96 -5.21
N ASN A 158 -19.09 14.79 -6.51
CA ASN A 158 -19.58 15.91 -7.29
C ASN A 158 -20.96 16.31 -6.70
N ALA A 159 -20.96 17.21 -5.71
CA ALA A 159 -22.15 17.92 -5.26
C ALA A 159 -22.45 19.10 -6.21
N GLY A 160 -22.34 18.86 -7.51
CA GLY A 160 -22.93 19.65 -8.57
C GLY A 160 -24.29 19.08 -8.95
N GLY A 161 -25.19 18.97 -7.98
CA GLY A 161 -26.54 18.45 -8.17
C GLY A 161 -27.37 18.79 -6.94
N SER A 162 -28.61 19.24 -7.14
CA SER A 162 -29.58 19.65 -6.12
C SER A 162 -29.52 18.86 -4.82
N ASN A 163 -29.67 19.55 -3.67
CA ASN A 163 -29.75 18.98 -2.32
C ASN A 163 -31.00 18.10 -2.07
N ASP A 164 -31.54 17.46 -3.10
CA ASP A 164 -32.70 16.58 -3.02
C ASP A 164 -32.23 15.12 -2.91
N PRO A 165 -32.83 14.31 -2.03
CA PRO A 165 -32.53 12.88 -1.95
C PRO A 165 -32.71 12.23 -3.31
N GLN A 166 -31.64 11.66 -3.86
CA GLN A 166 -31.72 10.91 -5.10
C GLN A 166 -32.42 9.59 -4.83
N LEU A 167 -33.65 9.46 -5.32
CA LEU A 167 -34.44 8.24 -5.22
C LEU A 167 -33.96 7.22 -6.26
N PHE A 168 -33.87 5.97 -5.85
CA PHE A 168 -33.62 4.86 -6.77
C PHE A 168 -34.77 4.74 -7.77
N SER A 169 -34.45 4.58 -9.05
CA SER A 169 -35.41 4.16 -10.04
C SER A 169 -35.78 2.68 -9.84
N GLN A 170 -36.96 2.28 -10.31
CA GLN A 170 -37.43 0.89 -10.19
C GLN A 170 -36.49 -0.11 -10.92
N SER A 171 -35.84 0.32 -12.00
CA SER A 171 -34.83 -0.48 -12.71
C SER A 171 -33.59 -0.73 -11.87
N GLU A 172 -33.06 0.30 -11.19
CA GLU A 172 -31.89 0.17 -10.32
C GLU A 172 -32.18 -0.73 -9.12
N LEU A 173 -33.39 -0.64 -8.55
CA LEU A 173 -33.85 -1.56 -7.50
C LEU A 173 -33.89 -3.01 -7.98
N ASN A 174 -34.42 -3.25 -9.18
CA ASN A 174 -34.52 -4.59 -9.75
C ASN A 174 -33.15 -5.20 -10.07
N ASP A 175 -32.21 -4.38 -10.56
CA ASP A 175 -30.84 -4.81 -10.80
C ASP A 175 -30.12 -5.14 -9.48
N LEU A 176 -30.30 -4.32 -8.45
CA LEU A 176 -29.74 -4.58 -7.11
C LEU A 176 -30.25 -5.89 -6.51
N VAL A 177 -31.54 -6.19 -6.69
CA VAL A 177 -32.17 -7.44 -6.22
C VAL A 177 -31.57 -8.66 -6.92
N ARG A 178 -31.30 -8.53 -8.23
CA ARG A 178 -30.69 -9.59 -9.03
C ARG A 178 -29.23 -9.82 -8.65
N ASP A 179 -28.46 -8.75 -8.48
CA ASP A 179 -27.02 -8.83 -8.18
C ASP A 179 -26.74 -9.37 -6.78
N LEU A 180 -27.64 -9.10 -5.82
CA LEU A 180 -27.52 -9.58 -4.44
C LEU A 180 -28.22 -10.92 -4.18
N GLY A 181 -28.92 -11.46 -5.19
CA GLY A 181 -29.55 -12.79 -5.12
C GLY A 181 -30.65 -12.90 -4.05
N PHE A 182 -31.40 -11.84 -3.79
CA PHE A 182 -32.43 -11.85 -2.76
C PHE A 182 -33.63 -12.74 -3.11
N LEU A 183 -34.19 -13.44 -2.12
CA LEU A 183 -35.51 -14.06 -2.23
C LEU A 183 -36.59 -12.96 -2.33
N LYS A 184 -37.65 -13.21 -3.12
CA LYS A 184 -38.69 -12.22 -3.48
C LYS A 184 -39.22 -11.42 -2.27
N ASN A 185 -39.48 -12.11 -1.16
CA ASN A 185 -40.03 -11.48 0.05
C ASN A 185 -39.04 -10.51 0.72
N SER A 186 -37.73 -10.76 0.60
CA SER A 186 -36.67 -9.89 1.14
C SER A 186 -36.44 -8.67 0.25
N ALA A 187 -36.57 -8.83 -1.06
CA ALA A 187 -36.54 -7.74 -2.04
C ALA A 187 -37.73 -6.78 -1.87
N GLU A 188 -38.94 -7.33 -1.67
CA GLU A 188 -40.15 -6.53 -1.40
C GLU A 188 -40.02 -5.73 -0.08
N LEU A 189 -39.47 -6.33 0.97
CA LEU A 189 -39.22 -5.64 2.25
C LEU A 189 -38.23 -4.48 2.11
N LEU A 190 -37.16 -4.67 1.34
CA LEU A 190 -36.19 -3.61 1.03
C LEU A 190 -36.85 -2.47 0.25
N GLY A 191 -37.65 -2.77 -0.77
CA GLY A 191 -38.41 -1.77 -1.53
C GLY A 191 -39.35 -0.94 -0.67
N SER A 192 -40.12 -1.59 0.23
CA SER A 192 -41.02 -0.89 1.15
C SER A 192 -40.27 0.04 2.11
N ARG A 193 -39.12 -0.39 2.64
CA ARG A 193 -38.31 0.42 3.57
C ARG A 193 -37.63 1.61 2.90
N LEU A 194 -37.26 1.47 1.62
CA LEU A 194 -36.65 2.55 0.86
C LEU A 194 -37.67 3.62 0.48
N ASN A 195 -38.92 3.24 0.21
CA ASN A 195 -40.02 4.20 -0.01
C ASN A 195 -40.47 4.93 1.27
N GLU A 196 -40.30 4.33 2.46
CA GLU A 196 -40.62 4.98 3.74
C GLU A 196 -39.66 6.11 4.14
N LYS A 197 -38.51 6.24 3.45
CA LYS A 197 -37.42 7.15 3.82
C LYS A 197 -37.17 8.27 2.80
N ALA A 198 -38.09 8.42 1.84
CA ALA A 198 -38.16 9.48 0.84
C ALA A 198 -38.93 10.70 1.37
#